data_AF-A0A445GC30-F1
#
_entry.id   AF-A0A445GC30-F1
#
_cell.length_a   1.000
_cell.length_b   1.000
_cell.length_c   1.000
_cell.angle_alpha   90.00
_cell.angle_beta   90.00
_cell.angle_gamma   90.00
#
_symmetry.space_group_name_H-M   'P 1'
#
loop_
_entity.id
_entity.type
_entity.pdbx_description
1 polymer ?
#
loop_
_entity_poly.entity_id
_entity_poly.type
_entity_poly.pdbx_seq_one_letter_code
_entity_poly.pdbx_strand_id
1 'polypeptide(L)'
;MFLVFVSGRGWIVSLSLSMDLQDFLIRARVLRLYRQALRIAGRAPSSAKAELRQTIRQEMENNRNCNDKQRIRFLISEGLDKLKRLDEMLDMQGYR
;
A
#
# COMPACT_ATOMS: atom_id res chain seq x y z
N MET A 1 -9.77 8.58 12.08
CA MET A 1 -11.04 7.82 12.10
C MET A 1 -11.64 7.95 10.71
N PHE A 2 -11.87 6.93 9.87
CA PHE A 2 -11.98 5.48 9.99
C PHE A 2 -11.24 4.77 8.83
N LEU A 3 -10.80 3.52 9.03
CA LEU A 3 -10.68 2.51 7.98
C LEU A 3 -12.06 1.92 7.75
N VAL A 4 -12.46 1.60 6.50
CA VAL A 4 -13.08 0.31 6.10
C VAL A 4 -13.04 0.18 4.56
N PHE A 5 -12.64 -1.00 4.07
CA PHE A 5 -12.97 -1.51 2.74
C PHE A 5 -14.13 -2.50 2.88
N VAL A 6 -15.31 -2.24 2.30
CA VAL A 6 -16.34 -3.26 2.05
C VAL A 6 -17.04 -3.00 0.72
N SER A 7 -16.96 -4.00 -0.15
CA SER A 7 -17.98 -4.47 -1.10
C SER A 7 -19.17 -3.54 -1.41
N GLY A 8 -19.22 -3.06 -2.66
CA GLY A 8 -20.42 -3.24 -3.50
C GLY A 8 -21.60 -2.27 -3.39
N ARG A 9 -21.71 -1.33 -2.44
CA ARG A 9 -22.84 -0.37 -2.44
C ARG A 9 -22.46 1.01 -1.90
N GLY A 10 -22.64 2.03 -2.76
CA GLY A 10 -22.91 3.44 -2.45
C GLY A 10 -21.99 4.15 -1.44
N TRP A 11 -21.11 5.03 -1.94
CA TRP A 11 -20.34 5.96 -1.12
C TRP A 11 -21.20 7.20 -0.80
N ILE A 12 -21.53 7.46 0.46
CA ILE A 12 -21.84 8.82 0.92
C ILE A 12 -20.73 9.20 1.88
N VAL A 13 -19.78 9.99 1.37
CA VAL A 13 -18.68 10.55 2.16
C VAL A 13 -19.21 11.85 2.79
N SER A 14 -19.38 11.85 4.10
CA SER A 14 -19.62 13.07 4.87
C SER A 14 -18.40 13.98 4.74
N LEU A 15 -18.57 15.11 4.05
CA LEU A 15 -17.55 16.11 3.78
C LEU A 15 -17.32 16.96 5.04
N SER A 16 -16.34 16.62 5.87
CA SER A 16 -15.90 17.52 6.95
C SER A 16 -14.38 17.61 7.02
N LEU A 17 -13.90 18.86 6.90
CA LEU A 17 -12.53 19.38 6.86
C LEU A 17 -11.79 19.22 5.52
N SER A 18 -11.49 20.36 4.91
CA SER A 18 -10.64 20.54 3.74
C SER A 18 -9.33 19.76 3.89
N MET A 19 -9.21 18.63 3.22
CA MET A 19 -7.92 17.98 3.01
C MET A 19 -7.05 18.90 2.18
N ASP A 20 -5.87 19.24 2.69
CA ASP A 20 -4.83 19.89 1.91
C ASP A 20 -4.52 19.04 0.66
N LEU A 21 -4.33 19.68 -0.50
CA LEU A 21 -4.04 19.01 -1.77
C LEU A 21 -2.81 18.08 -1.62
N GLN A 22 -1.82 18.52 -0.85
CA GLN A 22 -0.63 17.73 -0.59
C GLN A 22 -0.95 16.42 0.16
N ASP A 23 -1.88 16.46 1.11
CA ASP A 23 -2.30 15.28 1.88
C ASP A 23 -3.09 14.32 1.00
N PHE A 24 -3.93 14.85 0.11
CA PHE A 24 -4.62 14.04 -0.91
C PHE A 24 -3.61 13.31 -1.81
N LEU A 25 -2.62 14.02 -2.34
CA LEU A 25 -1.61 13.44 -3.22
C LEU A 25 -0.75 12.38 -2.50
N ILE A 26 -0.38 12.63 -1.23
CA ILE A 26 0.37 11.66 -0.43
C ILE A 26 -0.46 10.41 -0.18
N ARG A 27 -1.73 10.55 0.25
CA ARG A 27 -2.63 9.40 0.46
C ARG A 27 -2.84 8.60 -0.83
N ALA A 28 -2.99 9.27 -1.97
CA ALA A 28 -3.12 8.61 -3.27
C ALA A 28 -1.87 7.78 -3.62
N ARG A 29 -0.67 8.29 -3.32
CA ARG A 29 0.60 7.56 -3.51
C ARG A 29 0.72 6.35 -2.59
N VAL A 30 0.35 6.46 -1.32
CA VAL A 30 0.32 5.32 -0.38
C VAL A 30 -0.63 4.23 -0.89
N LEU A 31 -1.84 4.60 -1.32
CA LEU A 31 -2.81 3.64 -1.87
C LEU A 31 -2.34 3.01 -3.19
N ARG A 32 -1.59 3.74 -4.01
CA ARG A 32 -0.98 3.17 -5.22
C ARG A 32 0.10 2.15 -4.87
N LEU A 33 0.98 2.48 -3.92
CA LEU A 33 2.03 1.58 -3.43
C LEU A 33 1.42 0.30 -2.85
N TYR A 34 0.40 0.41 -2.00
CA TYR A 34 -0.30 -0.74 -1.42
C TYR A 34 -0.89 -1.68 -2.47
N ARG A 35 -1.59 -1.12 -3.46
CA ARG A 35 -2.18 -1.93 -4.55
C ARG A 35 -1.11 -2.59 -5.41
N GLN A 36 -0.01 -1.91 -5.68
CA GLN A 36 1.12 -2.49 -6.41
C GLN A 36 1.75 -3.64 -5.62
N ALA A 37 1.97 -3.45 -4.32
CA ALA A 37 2.51 -4.47 -3.43
C ALA A 37 1.67 -5.75 -3.44
N LEU A 38 0.35 -5.62 -3.30
CA LEU A 38 -0.56 -6.77 -3.32
C LEU A 38 -0.60 -7.49 -4.69
N ARG A 39 -0.40 -6.74 -5.78
CA ARG A 39 -0.35 -7.30 -7.13
C ARG A 39 0.92 -8.12 -7.33
N ILE A 40 2.07 -7.60 -6.91
CA ILE A 40 3.37 -8.32 -6.96
C ILE A 40 3.35 -9.54 -6.03
N ALA A 41 2.86 -9.41 -4.80
CA ALA A 41 2.66 -10.55 -3.90
C ALA A 41 1.68 -11.60 -4.48
N GLY A 42 0.81 -11.18 -5.40
CA GLY A 42 -0.07 -12.06 -6.17
C GLY A 42 0.67 -12.97 -7.16
N ARG A 43 1.86 -12.60 -7.62
CA ARG A 43 2.72 -13.41 -8.52
C ARG A 43 3.52 -14.46 -7.76
N ALA A 44 3.77 -14.24 -6.47
CA ALA A 44 4.54 -15.15 -5.65
C ALA A 44 3.94 -16.58 -5.58
N PRO A 45 4.78 -17.60 -5.32
CA PRO A 45 4.34 -18.98 -5.10
C PRO A 45 3.28 -19.08 -4.00
N SER A 46 2.40 -20.08 -4.09
CA SER A 46 1.31 -20.28 -3.12
C SER A 46 1.78 -20.37 -1.67
N SER A 47 2.98 -20.94 -1.43
CA SER A 47 3.58 -21.05 -0.10
C SER A 47 3.92 -19.68 0.53
N ALA A 48 4.43 -18.73 -0.26
CA ALA A 48 4.87 -17.41 0.22
C ALA A 48 3.80 -16.32 0.10
N LYS A 49 2.80 -16.51 -0.78
CA LYS A 49 1.77 -15.50 -1.10
C LYS A 49 0.98 -15.02 0.12
N ALA A 50 0.58 -15.93 1.01
CA ALA A 50 -0.19 -15.57 2.20
C ALA A 50 0.63 -14.72 3.18
N GLU A 51 1.87 -15.14 3.42
CA GLU A 51 2.83 -14.44 4.27
C GLU A 51 3.15 -13.04 3.73
N LEU A 52 3.50 -12.93 2.45
CA LEU A 52 3.80 -11.63 1.82
C LEU A 52 2.63 -10.65 1.92
N ARG A 53 1.40 -11.12 1.67
CA ARG A 53 0.19 -10.28 1.82
C ARG A 53 -0.02 -9.85 3.26
N GLN A 54 0.26 -10.71 4.23
CA GLN A 54 0.15 -10.37 5.64
C GLN A 54 1.19 -9.32 6.03
N THR A 55 2.44 -9.49 5.62
CA THR A 55 3.53 -8.52 5.85
C THR A 55 3.18 -7.16 5.25
N ILE A 56 2.69 -7.11 4.00
CA ILE A 56 2.27 -5.85 3.36
C ILE A 56 1.16 -5.15 4.16
N ARG A 57 0.19 -5.91 4.68
CA ARG A 57 -0.89 -5.33 5.50
C ARG A 57 -0.36 -4.82 6.84
N GLN A 58 0.51 -5.59 7.49
CA GLN A 58 1.09 -5.22 8.77
C GLN A 58 1.92 -3.93 8.65
N GLU A 59 2.70 -3.78 7.60
CA GLU A 59 3.48 -2.56 7.36
C GLU A 59 2.60 -1.31 7.17
N MET A 60 1.47 -1.45 6.49
CA MET A 60 0.50 -0.36 6.35
C MET A 60 -0.16 -0.02 7.69
N GLU A 61 -0.51 -1.03 8.48
CA GLU A 61 -1.12 -0.85 9.80
C GLU A 61 -0.14 -0.20 10.79
N ASN A 62 1.13 -0.62 10.80
CA ASN A 62 2.19 -0.06 11.63
C ASN A 62 2.36 1.46 11.40
N ASN A 63 2.12 1.93 10.18
CA ASN A 63 2.31 3.33 9.79
C ASN A 63 1.00 4.13 9.67
N ARG A 64 -0.16 3.56 10.02
CA ARG A 64 -1.48 4.17 9.79
C ARG A 64 -1.69 5.53 10.47
N ASN A 65 -1.00 5.77 11.58
CA ASN A 65 -1.09 6.99 12.38
C ASN A 65 0.06 7.97 12.08
N CYS A 66 0.90 7.68 11.07
CA CYS A 66 1.98 8.58 10.68
C CYS A 66 1.40 9.84 10.02
N ASN A 67 1.59 10.99 10.66
CA ASN A 67 1.14 12.30 10.15
C ASN A 67 2.29 13.16 9.61
N ASP A 68 3.55 12.72 9.74
CA ASP A 68 4.71 13.42 9.22
C ASP A 68 4.85 13.18 7.71
N LYS A 69 4.57 14.24 6.92
CA LYS A 69 4.63 14.19 5.46
C LYS A 69 6.01 13.78 4.92
N GLN A 70 7.11 14.19 5.56
CA GLN A 70 8.46 13.81 5.11
C GLN A 70 8.72 12.34 5.37
N ARG A 71 8.34 11.85 6.55
CA ARG A 71 8.43 10.44 6.88
C ARG A 71 7.58 9.58 5.96
N ILE A 72 6.35 9.98 5.64
CA ILE A 72 5.50 9.25 4.69
C ILE A 72 6.16 9.16 3.30
N ARG A 73 6.76 10.26 2.81
CA ARG A 73 7.47 10.23 1.52
C ARG A 73 8.68 9.29 1.56
N PHE A 74 9.45 9.32 2.63
CA PHE A 74 10.57 8.41 2.82
C PHE A 74 10.10 6.94 2.79
N LEU A 75 9.05 6.60 3.54
CA LEU A 75 8.48 5.26 3.57
C LEU A 75 7.91 4.83 2.21
N ILE A 76 7.35 5.75 1.43
CA ILE A 76 6.92 5.47 0.05
C ILE A 76 8.12 5.09 -0.81
N SER A 77 9.20 5.87 -0.78
CA SER A 77 10.42 5.58 -1.55
C SER A 77 11.03 4.24 -1.15
N GLU A 78 11.18 4.01 0.16
CA GLU A 78 11.71 2.74 0.69
C GLU A 78 10.83 1.54 0.28
N GLY A 79 9.51 1.70 0.37
CA GLY A 79 8.55 0.67 -0.05
C GLY A 79 8.63 0.37 -1.55
N LEU A 80 8.80 1.40 -2.39
CA LEU A 80 8.99 1.23 -3.83
C LEU A 80 10.26 0.44 -4.14
N ASP A 81 11.37 0.74 -3.46
CA ASP A 81 12.64 0.03 -3.64
C ASP A 81 12.54 -1.44 -3.22
N LYS A 82 11.89 -1.72 -2.07
CA LYS A 82 11.63 -3.09 -1.62
C LYS A 82 10.77 -3.87 -2.62
N LEU A 83 9.73 -3.23 -3.16
CA LEU A 83 8.87 -3.85 -4.17
C LEU A 83 9.60 -4.13 -5.47
N LYS A 84 10.45 -3.20 -5.94
CA LYS A 84 11.26 -3.40 -7.14
C LYS A 84 12.14 -4.65 -7.00
N ARG A 85 12.83 -4.80 -5.87
CA ARG A 85 13.66 -5.98 -5.59
C ARG A 85 12.84 -7.27 -5.56
N LEU A 86 11.67 -7.25 -4.91
CA LEU A 86 10.78 -8.41 -4.89
C LEU A 86 10.31 -8.79 -6.30
N ASP A 87 9.95 -7.80 -7.12
CA ASP A 87 9.49 -7.99 -8.49
C ASP A 87 10.60 -8.62 -9.35
N GLU A 88 11.82 -8.09 -9.26
CA GLU A 88 13.01 -8.62 -9.94
C GLU A 88 13.32 -10.07 -9.49
N MET A 89 13.20 -10.36 -8.20
CA MET A 89 13.38 -11.71 -7.67
C MET A 89 12.33 -12.70 -8.22
N LEU A 90 11.07 -12.27 -8.29
CA LEU A 90 9.99 -13.08 -8.86
C LEU A 90 10.18 -13.28 -10.36
N ASP A 91 10.58 -12.24 -11.09
CA ASP A 91 10.92 -12.31 -12.52
C ASP A 91 12.05 -13.31 -12.79
N MET A 92 13.13 -13.28 -12.00
CA MET A 92 14.25 -14.21 -12.12
C MET A 92 13.83 -15.67 -11.85
N GLN A 93 12.83 -15.87 -10.99
CA GLN A 93 12.26 -17.19 -10.71
C GLN A 93 11.20 -17.63 -11.73
N GLY A 94 10.90 -16.81 -12.75
CA GLY A 94 9.92 -17.10 -13.80
C GLY A 94 8.47 -16.77 -13.43
N TYR A 95 8.23 -16.12 -12.29
CA TYR A 95 6.90 -15.69 -11.86
C TYR A 95 6.58 -14.29 -12.42
N ARG A 96 6.07 -14.23 -13.67
CA ARG A 96 5.66 -12.99 -14.36
C ARG A 96 4.25 -12.52 -14.04
#